data_AF-A0A8S2F6Y5-F1
#
_entry.id   AF-A0A8S2F6Y5-F1
#
_cell.length_a   1.000
_cell.length_b   1.000
_cell.length_c   1.000
_cell.angle_alpha   90.00
_cell.angle_beta   90.00
_cell.angle_gamma   90.00
#
_symmetry.space_group_name_H-M   'P 1'
#
loop_
_entity.id
_entity.type
_entity.pdbx_description
1 polymer ?
#
loop_
_entity_poly.entity_id
_entity_poly.type
_entity_poly.pdbx_seq_one_letter_code
_entity_poly.pdbx_strand_id
1 'polypeptide(L)'
;MHETCVGCNWRFDGKRKKRKVSYVLEQAFLSARYLKNVSLGSYMCDSKCRLEYLKWLKYNNELQCLLNEGAVMSDKMEVDEKEDEIITPVTVSVQTQVDLPSCQITIPIIRTSKSHWSCVVCGKTDPSVSKVLHDELRKLIFMKRSIMFTAEEANTTRCITKIRWVVESANGKIKQWAFFNKTIQNSTIAYLSDYTNIICGIINKYRTAAVLDRDKDSEYADKMLTRLKDTNKVKERLSRENLTHHSKWKDQDAQNYSFPQLTEQELRDITFGIFQVKQASSYVQEHLKPSAAFPQDFEFTIQTADNVDDLVKVRYQSRHSNSQIYNTYIEYNNGILNPISRWFCTCTAGERTVGCCSDIAATLWHLCLNQTAIHDVNQSPNNYLNLVEDALQFSDYENSSD
;
A
#
# COMPACT_ATOMS: atom_id res chain seq x y z
N MET A 1 -36.04 19.84 26.14
CA MET A 1 -34.70 19.62 25.57
C MET A 1 -34.42 18.12 25.58
N HIS A 2 -34.12 17.51 24.42
CA HIS A 2 -33.72 16.10 24.39
C HIS A 2 -32.29 15.98 24.88
N GLU A 3 -32.06 15.15 25.90
CA GLU A 3 -30.70 14.84 26.36
C GLU A 3 -29.92 14.10 25.25
N THR A 4 -28.64 14.45 25.08
CA THR A 4 -27.73 13.83 24.10
C THR A 4 -26.53 13.20 24.79
N CYS A 5 -25.99 12.15 24.17
CA CYS A 5 -24.75 11.52 24.60
C CYS A 5 -23.56 12.48 24.45
N VAL A 6 -22.77 12.67 25.50
CA VAL A 6 -21.60 13.58 25.48
C VAL A 6 -20.42 13.12 24.63
N GLY A 7 -20.30 11.82 24.35
CA GLY A 7 -19.31 11.32 23.41
C GLY A 7 -19.74 11.58 21.96
N CYS A 8 -20.75 10.83 21.51
CA CYS A 8 -21.16 10.78 20.11
C CYS A 8 -22.25 11.78 19.69
N ASN A 9 -22.69 12.69 20.56
CA ASN A 9 -23.78 13.67 20.34
C ASN A 9 -25.13 13.06 19.93
N TRP A 10 -25.32 11.77 20.14
CA TRP A 10 -26.52 11.07 19.71
C TRP A 10 -27.68 11.32 20.69
N ARG A 11 -28.89 11.56 20.16
CA ARG A 11 -30.10 11.88 20.96
C ARG A 11 -30.68 10.62 21.61
N PHE A 12 -31.09 10.72 22.87
CA PHE A 12 -31.78 9.62 23.55
C PHE A 12 -33.27 9.60 23.16
N ASP A 13 -33.71 8.52 22.52
CA ASP A 13 -35.07 8.33 21.96
C ASP A 13 -36.00 7.53 22.89
N GLY A 14 -35.69 7.49 24.19
CA GLY A 14 -36.50 6.81 25.22
C GLY A 14 -36.40 5.27 25.22
N LYS A 15 -35.94 4.64 24.12
CA LYS A 15 -35.85 3.18 24.00
C LYS A 15 -34.51 2.58 24.46
N ARG A 16 -33.47 3.40 24.68
CA ARG A 16 -32.11 2.92 24.96
C ARG A 16 -31.57 3.42 26.30
N LYS A 17 -30.83 2.55 26.99
CA LYS A 17 -30.21 2.84 28.30
C LYS A 17 -29.19 3.98 28.17
N LYS A 18 -29.37 5.03 28.98
CA LYS A 18 -28.42 6.13 29.19
C LYS A 18 -27.76 5.98 30.56
N ARG A 19 -26.48 6.31 30.69
CA ARG A 19 -25.75 6.25 31.98
C ARG A 19 -24.98 7.55 32.19
N LYS A 20 -24.85 7.98 33.45
CA LYS A 20 -23.98 9.09 33.81
C LYS A 20 -22.51 8.66 33.80
N VAL A 21 -21.64 9.50 33.24
CA VAL A 21 -20.19 9.38 33.38
C VAL A 21 -19.85 9.53 34.86
N SER A 22 -19.38 8.44 35.46
CA SER A 22 -19.26 8.33 36.92
C SER A 22 -17.80 8.28 37.38
N TYR A 23 -16.88 7.88 36.50
CA TYR A 23 -15.46 7.72 36.83
C TYR A 23 -14.58 8.71 36.08
N VAL A 24 -13.51 9.18 36.73
CA VAL A 24 -12.52 10.08 36.12
C VAL A 24 -11.85 9.44 34.90
N LEU A 25 -11.62 8.13 34.93
CA LEU A 25 -11.10 7.38 33.78
C LEU A 25 -12.08 7.35 32.61
N GLU A 26 -13.39 7.21 32.87
CA GLU A 26 -14.43 7.32 31.82
C GLU A 26 -14.43 8.72 31.21
N GLN A 27 -14.32 9.75 32.05
CA GLN A 27 -14.26 11.15 31.62
C GLN A 27 -13.03 11.41 30.74
N ALA A 28 -11.84 10.98 31.19
CA ALA A 28 -10.59 11.13 30.45
C ALA A 28 -10.63 10.39 29.11
N PHE A 29 -11.10 9.14 29.10
CA PHE A 29 -11.26 8.35 27.88
C PHE A 29 -12.19 9.04 26.88
N LEU A 30 -13.39 9.45 27.31
CA LEU A 30 -14.35 10.08 26.42
C LEU A 30 -13.85 11.43 25.91
N SER A 31 -13.14 12.20 26.76
CA SER A 31 -12.59 13.49 26.38
C SER A 31 -11.49 13.36 25.33
N ALA A 32 -10.57 12.41 25.52
CA ALA A 32 -9.50 12.11 24.57
C ALA A 32 -10.06 11.51 23.27
N ARG A 33 -10.99 10.55 23.35
CA ARG A 33 -11.51 9.80 22.19
C ARG A 33 -12.35 10.66 21.26
N TYR A 34 -13.13 11.59 21.81
CA TYR A 34 -14.06 12.42 21.05
C TYR A 34 -13.61 13.89 20.95
N LEU A 35 -12.43 14.23 21.47
CA LEU A 35 -11.84 15.58 21.46
C LEU A 35 -12.80 16.65 22.01
N LYS A 36 -13.41 16.36 23.16
CA LYS A 36 -14.41 17.22 23.81
C LYS A 36 -14.15 17.30 25.31
N ASN A 37 -14.52 18.42 25.91
CA ASN A 37 -14.55 18.53 27.37
C ASN A 37 -15.79 17.81 27.92
N VAL A 38 -15.62 16.57 28.39
CA VAL A 38 -16.69 15.81 29.04
C VAL A 38 -16.66 16.11 30.54
N SER A 39 -17.81 16.45 31.12
CA SER A 39 -17.95 16.63 32.57
C SER A 39 -18.46 15.37 33.27
N LEU A 40 -18.06 15.16 34.52
CA LEU A 40 -18.65 14.13 35.39
C LEU A 40 -20.14 14.41 35.59
N GLY A 41 -20.95 13.36 35.63
CA GLY A 41 -22.41 13.46 35.73
C GLY A 41 -23.15 13.64 34.40
N SER A 42 -22.44 13.91 33.30
CA SER A 42 -22.99 13.95 31.95
C SER A 42 -23.48 12.59 31.45
N TYR A 43 -24.44 12.56 30.52
CA TYR A 43 -25.01 11.32 30.00
C TYR A 43 -24.23 10.76 28.80
N MET A 44 -23.92 9.47 28.82
CA MET A 44 -23.37 8.70 27.69
C MET A 44 -24.28 7.54 27.27
N CYS A 45 -24.16 7.10 26.01
CA CYS A 45 -24.89 5.96 25.49
C CYS A 45 -24.20 4.63 25.83
N ASP A 46 -24.99 3.67 26.31
CA ASP A 46 -24.49 2.37 26.77
C ASP A 46 -24.00 1.51 25.59
N SER A 47 -24.75 1.54 24.47
CA SER A 47 -24.53 0.68 23.31
C SER A 47 -23.27 1.00 22.49
N LYS A 48 -22.69 2.20 22.64
CA LYS A 48 -21.53 2.63 21.85
C LYS A 48 -20.44 3.23 22.70
N CYS A 49 -20.67 4.38 23.33
CA CYS A 49 -19.61 5.10 24.04
C CYS A 49 -19.11 4.32 25.26
N ARG A 50 -20.00 3.69 26.01
CA ARG A 50 -19.61 2.85 27.15
C ARG A 50 -18.99 1.52 26.73
N LEU A 51 -19.54 0.86 25.70
CA LEU A 51 -18.96 -0.38 25.19
C LEU A 51 -17.51 -0.17 24.72
N GLU A 52 -17.25 0.94 24.03
CA GLU A 52 -15.89 1.30 23.60
C GLU A 52 -14.96 1.59 24.78
N TYR A 53 -15.44 2.27 25.83
CA TYR A 53 -14.69 2.45 27.07
C TYR A 53 -14.33 1.11 27.73
N LEU A 54 -15.28 0.17 27.82
CA LEU A 54 -15.04 -1.13 28.44
C LEU A 54 -14.02 -1.97 27.66
N LYS A 55 -14.06 -1.93 26.32
CA LYS A 55 -13.04 -2.57 25.48
C LYS A 55 -11.66 -1.96 25.72
N TRP A 56 -11.57 -0.64 25.75
CA TRP A 56 -10.32 0.07 26.03
C TRP A 56 -9.78 -0.24 27.42
N LEU A 57 -10.65 -0.33 28.43
CA LEU A 57 -10.25 -0.67 29.81
C LEU A 57 -9.70 -2.09 29.89
N LYS A 58 -10.37 -3.06 29.22
CA LYS A 58 -9.90 -4.44 29.14
C LYS A 58 -8.50 -4.53 28.51
N TYR A 59 -8.30 -3.86 27.38
CA TYR A 59 -7.02 -3.85 26.67
C TYR A 59 -5.87 -3.24 27.50
N ASN A 60 -6.12 -2.13 28.21
CA ASN A 60 -5.08 -1.53 29.05
C ASN A 60 -4.76 -2.35 30.30
N ASN A 61 -5.75 -3.03 30.88
CA ASN A 61 -5.51 -3.93 32.00
C ASN A 61 -4.67 -5.14 31.56
N GLU A 62 -4.94 -5.71 30.37
CA GLU A 62 -4.14 -6.78 29.79
C GLU A 62 -2.68 -6.34 29.54
N LEU A 63 -2.47 -5.12 29.03
CA LEU A 63 -1.15 -4.52 28.87
C LEU A 63 -0.41 -4.30 30.20
N GLN A 64 -1.11 -3.85 31.24
CA GLN A 64 -0.54 -3.69 32.58
C GLN A 64 -0.13 -5.02 33.21
N CYS A 65 -0.92 -6.09 33.01
CA CYS A 65 -0.54 -7.43 33.45
C CYS A 65 0.75 -7.93 32.77
N LEU A 66 0.86 -7.74 31.44
CA LEU A 66 2.07 -8.13 30.68
C LEU A 66 3.32 -7.34 31.09
N LEU A 67 3.16 -6.07 31.46
CA LEU A 67 4.28 -5.24 31.95
C LEU A 67 4.72 -5.64 33.37
N ASN A 68 3.79 -6.06 34.24
CA ASN A 68 4.11 -6.49 35.60
C ASN A 68 4.76 -7.88 35.65
N GLU A 69 4.41 -8.79 34.74
CA GLU A 69 5.07 -10.11 34.64
C GLU A 69 6.54 -10.02 34.18
N GLY A 70 6.88 -9.00 33.38
CA GLY A 70 8.26 -8.76 32.95
C GLY A 70 9.20 -8.20 34.02
N ALA A 71 8.68 -7.67 35.13
CA ALA A 71 9.48 -7.00 36.16
C ALA A 71 10.02 -7.93 37.27
N VAL A 72 9.57 -9.19 37.35
CA VAL A 72 9.96 -10.12 38.42
C VAL A 72 11.28 -10.87 38.11
N MET A 73 11.82 -10.74 36.90
CA MET A 73 12.99 -11.52 36.44
C MET A 73 14.35 -10.78 36.52
N SER A 74 14.43 -9.54 37.04
CA SER A 74 15.65 -8.71 36.93
C SER A 74 16.42 -8.41 38.23
N ASP A 75 16.05 -8.94 39.39
CA ASP A 75 16.81 -8.69 40.64
C ASP A 75 17.66 -9.90 41.02
N LYS A 76 18.90 -9.94 40.50
CA LYS A 76 20.11 -10.47 41.16
C LYS A 76 21.31 -10.44 40.19
N MET A 77 22.15 -9.42 40.29
CA MET A 77 23.62 -9.53 40.22
C MET A 77 24.23 -8.14 40.48
N GLU A 78 24.72 -7.93 41.70
CA GLU A 78 25.67 -6.86 42.03
C GLU A 78 27.08 -7.34 41.68
N VAL A 79 27.85 -6.53 40.95
CA VAL A 79 29.32 -6.60 40.92
C VAL A 79 29.88 -5.17 40.83
N ASP A 80 30.74 -4.85 41.78
CA ASP A 80 31.58 -3.65 41.90
C ASP A 80 32.54 -3.47 40.71
N GLU A 81 32.68 -2.23 40.21
CA GLU A 81 33.86 -1.82 39.45
C GLU A 81 34.36 -0.43 39.87
N LYS A 82 35.69 -0.36 40.08
CA LYS A 82 36.47 0.83 40.41
C LYS A 82 36.85 1.60 39.14
N GLU A 83 37.02 2.90 39.32
CA GLU A 83 37.49 3.92 38.39
C GLU A 83 38.90 3.65 37.84
N ASP A 84 39.20 4.12 36.61
CA ASP A 84 40.41 4.91 36.31
C ASP A 84 40.38 5.59 34.90
N GLU A 85 40.55 6.92 34.95
CA GLU A 85 41.21 7.94 34.11
C GLU A 85 41.31 7.91 32.54
N ILE A 86 40.65 8.94 31.96
CA ILE A 86 41.13 10.05 31.08
C ILE A 86 42.23 9.80 30.02
N ILE A 87 41.94 10.09 28.72
CA ILE A 87 42.77 10.91 27.79
C ILE A 87 41.86 11.62 26.74
N THR A 88 42.06 12.93 26.53
CA THR A 88 41.64 13.78 25.38
C THR A 88 42.90 14.36 24.71
N PRO A 89 42.92 15.16 23.59
CA PRO A 89 41.88 15.70 22.69
C PRO A 89 42.23 15.43 21.18
N VAL A 90 41.54 15.96 20.14
CA VAL A 90 41.87 17.23 19.43
C VAL A 90 40.74 17.58 18.43
N THR A 91 40.37 18.86 18.43
CA THR A 91 39.41 19.53 17.54
C THR A 91 40.10 20.16 16.32
N VAL A 92 39.47 20.11 15.14
CA VAL A 92 39.75 21.05 14.04
C VAL A 92 38.43 21.50 13.42
N SER A 93 38.24 22.81 13.37
CA SER A 93 37.10 23.55 12.83
C SER A 93 37.42 24.15 11.46
N VAL A 94 36.51 24.05 10.48
CA VAL A 94 36.40 25.02 9.37
C VAL A 94 34.93 25.19 8.99
N GLN A 95 34.44 26.44 9.06
CA GLN A 95 33.18 26.90 8.49
C GLN A 95 33.44 27.56 7.12
N THR A 96 32.56 27.40 6.14
CA THR A 96 31.93 28.54 5.44
C THR A 96 30.72 28.11 4.60
N GLN A 97 29.60 28.81 4.81
CA GLN A 97 28.31 28.69 4.11
C GLN A 97 28.29 29.57 2.85
N VAL A 98 27.46 29.20 1.87
CA VAL A 98 26.85 30.15 0.93
C VAL A 98 25.35 29.84 0.86
N ASP A 99 24.54 30.84 1.19
CA ASP A 99 23.08 30.77 1.36
C ASP A 99 22.30 30.89 0.03
N LEU A 100 21.17 30.19 -0.06
CA LEU A 100 20.04 30.49 -0.97
C LEU A 100 18.72 30.44 -0.17
N PRO A 101 17.73 31.28 -0.50
CA PRO A 101 16.67 31.67 0.43
C PRO A 101 15.62 30.57 0.58
N SER A 102 15.51 30.01 1.79
CA SER A 102 14.41 29.13 2.16
C SER A 102 13.15 29.95 2.43
N CYS A 103 12.11 29.79 1.61
CA CYS A 103 10.78 30.28 1.92
C CYS A 103 10.13 29.34 2.95
N GLN A 104 10.07 29.76 4.21
CA GLN A 104 9.46 28.98 5.30
C GLN A 104 7.97 29.30 5.42
N ILE A 105 7.11 28.32 5.12
CA ILE A 105 5.70 28.36 5.52
C ILE A 105 5.63 27.94 7.00
N THR A 106 5.23 28.87 7.87
CA THR A 106 5.04 28.60 9.30
C THR A 106 3.68 27.94 9.54
N ILE A 107 3.67 26.67 9.90
CA ILE A 107 2.49 26.00 10.46
C ILE A 107 2.47 26.28 11.98
N PRO A 108 1.34 26.69 12.59
CA PRO A 108 1.30 27.05 13.99
C PRO A 108 1.34 25.79 14.85
N ILE A 109 2.55 25.34 15.18
CA ILE A 109 2.75 24.40 16.27
C ILE A 109 2.74 25.25 17.54
N ILE A 110 1.67 25.13 18.32
CA ILE A 110 1.64 25.63 19.69
C ILE A 110 2.77 24.93 20.44
N ARG A 111 3.81 25.69 20.80
CA ARG A 111 4.88 25.24 21.67
C ARG A 111 4.30 25.00 23.06
N THR A 112 4.17 23.74 23.46
CA THR A 112 4.31 23.37 24.87
C THR A 112 5.71 22.83 25.05
N SER A 113 6.55 23.66 25.67
CA SER A 113 7.91 23.37 26.10
C SER A 113 8.00 22.11 26.97
N LYS A 114 9.12 21.37 26.80
CA LYS A 114 9.67 20.26 27.62
C LYS A 114 9.21 18.84 27.26
N SER A 115 9.88 18.25 26.27
CA SER A 115 10.39 16.87 26.38
C SER A 115 11.34 16.59 25.21
N HIS A 116 12.64 16.72 25.48
CA HIS A 116 13.69 16.26 24.58
C HIS A 116 13.83 14.76 24.83
N TRP A 117 13.45 13.91 23.88
CA TRP A 117 13.67 12.47 23.98
C TRP A 117 15.11 12.15 23.54
N SER A 118 15.92 11.63 24.45
CA SER A 118 17.26 11.10 24.16
C SER A 118 17.17 9.74 23.47
N CYS A 119 18.18 9.40 22.66
CA CYS A 119 18.32 8.05 22.11
C CYS A 119 18.44 7.03 23.25
N VAL A 120 17.58 6.01 23.29
CA VAL A 120 17.55 4.99 24.37
C VAL A 120 18.82 4.12 24.39
N VAL A 121 19.61 4.13 23.30
CA VAL A 121 20.86 3.35 23.21
C VAL A 121 22.08 4.17 23.65
N CYS A 122 22.13 5.48 23.40
CA CYS A 122 23.34 6.29 23.65
C CYS A 122 23.12 7.59 24.42
N GLY A 123 21.88 7.91 24.82
CA GLY A 123 21.54 9.07 25.63
C GLY A 123 21.66 10.45 24.95
N LYS A 124 22.21 10.52 23.72
CA LYS A 124 22.43 11.78 23.01
C LYS A 124 21.14 12.26 22.31
N THR A 125 20.89 13.56 22.38
CA THR A 125 19.84 14.26 21.63
C THR A 125 20.45 14.91 20.39
N ASP A 126 20.42 14.20 19.27
CA ASP A 126 20.91 14.71 17.99
C ASP A 126 19.72 15.10 17.09
N PRO A 127 19.64 16.36 16.59
CA PRO A 127 18.60 16.81 15.67
C PRO A 127 18.56 16.06 14.32
N SER A 128 19.62 15.31 13.98
CA SER A 128 19.78 14.58 12.72
C SER A 128 19.42 13.09 12.80
N VAL A 129 19.09 12.56 13.99
CA VAL A 129 18.63 11.18 14.13
C VAL A 129 17.25 11.04 13.50
N SER A 130 17.18 10.17 12.49
CA SER A 130 16.00 9.79 11.72
C SER A 130 14.73 9.81 12.57
N LYS A 131 13.84 10.77 12.25
CA LYS A 131 12.48 10.84 12.79
C LYS A 131 11.79 9.50 12.51
N VAL A 132 11.77 8.61 13.50
CA VAL A 132 10.83 7.50 13.50
C VAL A 132 9.46 8.15 13.59
N LEU A 133 8.77 8.25 12.45
CA LEU A 133 7.41 8.74 12.39
C LEU A 133 6.59 7.92 13.38
N HIS A 134 6.09 8.59 14.41
CA HIS A 134 5.25 8.00 15.44
C HIS A 134 4.11 7.22 14.77
N ASP A 135 3.79 6.04 15.29
CA ASP A 135 2.80 5.14 14.69
C ASP A 135 1.43 5.83 14.51
N GLU A 136 1.09 6.76 15.40
CA GLU A 136 -0.10 7.63 15.26
C GLU A 136 -0.02 8.58 14.05
N LEU A 137 1.15 9.10 13.68
CA LEU A 137 1.33 9.91 12.47
C LEU A 137 1.29 9.05 11.21
N ARG A 138 1.89 7.85 11.25
CA ARG A 138 1.74 6.84 10.18
C ARG A 138 0.28 6.46 9.99
N LYS A 139 -0.42 6.19 11.09
CA LYS A 139 -1.87 5.93 11.10
C LYS A 139 -2.65 7.16 10.66
N LEU A 140 -2.29 8.39 11.02
CA LEU A 140 -2.97 9.61 10.57
C LEU A 140 -2.74 9.90 9.10
N ILE A 141 -1.61 9.52 8.51
CA ILE A 141 -1.38 9.55 7.06
C ILE A 141 -2.20 8.44 6.39
N PHE A 142 -2.22 7.24 6.96
CA PHE A 142 -3.05 6.12 6.50
C PHE A 142 -4.56 6.37 6.67
N MET A 143 -4.94 7.18 7.66
CA MET A 143 -6.33 7.52 8.01
C MET A 143 -6.77 8.89 7.46
N LYS A 144 -5.85 9.75 7.02
CA LYS A 144 -6.15 10.87 6.10
C LYS A 144 -6.46 10.24 4.75
N ARG A 145 -7.70 9.76 4.62
CA ARG A 145 -8.27 9.10 3.46
C ARG A 145 -8.31 10.00 2.23
N SER A 146 -7.17 10.24 1.60
CA SER A 146 -7.14 10.23 0.14
C SER A 146 -7.31 8.75 -0.24
N ILE A 147 -8.56 8.31 -0.49
CA ILE A 147 -8.82 6.91 -0.89
C ILE A 147 -8.09 6.59 -2.21
N MET A 148 -7.79 7.63 -2.98
CA MET A 148 -7.07 7.59 -4.24
C MET A 148 -5.93 8.62 -4.23
N PHE A 149 -4.76 8.20 -4.65
CA PHE A 149 -3.62 9.08 -4.92
C PHE A 149 -3.92 9.95 -6.13
N THR A 150 -3.41 11.19 -6.11
CA THR A 150 -3.36 12.03 -7.31
C THR A 150 -2.53 11.37 -8.41
N ALA A 151 -2.66 11.83 -9.66
CA ALA A 151 -1.85 11.29 -10.78
C ALA A 151 -0.34 11.34 -10.46
N GLU A 152 0.14 12.47 -9.93
CA GLU A 152 1.54 12.68 -9.57
C GLU A 152 2.01 11.73 -8.47
N GLU A 153 1.25 11.61 -7.37
CA GLU A 153 1.55 10.69 -6.27
C GLU A 153 1.53 9.24 -6.76
N ALA A 154 0.50 8.86 -7.52
CA ALA A 154 0.34 7.51 -8.06
C ALA A 154 1.50 7.15 -9.00
N ASN A 155 1.89 8.06 -9.90
CA ASN A 155 3.03 7.86 -10.80
C ASN A 155 4.35 7.74 -10.02
N THR A 156 4.55 8.56 -8.98
CA THR A 156 5.72 8.47 -8.09
C THR A 156 5.79 7.10 -7.42
N THR A 157 4.67 6.56 -6.93
CA THR A 157 4.65 5.20 -6.36
C THR A 157 5.01 4.15 -7.42
N ARG A 158 4.65 4.35 -8.69
CA ARG A 158 5.01 3.44 -9.78
C ARG A 158 6.51 3.43 -10.04
N CYS A 159 7.17 4.59 -10.03
CA CYS A 159 8.62 4.68 -10.18
C CYS A 159 9.35 3.89 -9.07
N ILE A 160 8.91 4.04 -7.82
CA ILE A 160 9.47 3.28 -6.69
C ILE A 160 9.23 1.78 -6.87
N THR A 161 8.00 1.37 -7.18
CA THR A 161 7.66 -0.05 -7.35
C THR A 161 8.30 -0.70 -8.57
N LYS A 162 8.66 0.07 -9.61
CA LYS A 162 9.43 -0.43 -10.76
C LYS A 162 10.84 -0.87 -10.35
N ILE A 163 11.50 -0.09 -9.49
CA ILE A 163 12.87 -0.36 -9.01
C ILE A 163 12.87 -1.35 -7.83
N ARG A 164 11.72 -1.51 -7.14
CA ARG A 164 11.56 -2.45 -6.02
C ARG A 164 12.12 -3.84 -6.31
N TRP A 165 11.84 -4.40 -7.50
CA TRP A 165 12.35 -5.73 -7.85
C TRP A 165 13.88 -5.78 -7.92
N VAL A 166 14.53 -4.73 -8.42
CA VAL A 166 16.00 -4.61 -8.43
C VAL A 166 16.55 -4.62 -7.00
N VAL A 167 15.92 -3.86 -6.11
CA VAL A 167 16.28 -3.79 -4.69
C VAL A 167 16.04 -5.13 -3.99
N GLU A 168 14.92 -5.80 -4.27
CA GLU A 168 14.60 -7.12 -3.72
C GLU A 168 15.58 -8.19 -4.20
N SER A 169 15.98 -8.16 -5.49
CA SER A 169 17.00 -9.05 -6.05
C SER A 169 18.37 -8.84 -5.41
N ALA A 170 18.79 -7.58 -5.21
CA ALA A 170 20.02 -7.25 -4.49
C ALA A 170 19.98 -7.74 -3.04
N ASN A 171 18.88 -7.46 -2.33
CA ASN A 171 18.65 -7.93 -0.96
C ASN A 171 18.62 -9.47 -0.89
N GLY A 172 18.08 -10.14 -1.91
CA GLY A 172 18.09 -11.59 -2.04
C GLY A 172 19.51 -12.16 -2.02
N LYS A 173 20.45 -11.53 -2.73
CA LYS A 173 21.87 -11.93 -2.72
C LYS A 173 22.53 -11.74 -1.36
N ILE A 174 22.19 -10.68 -0.63
CA ILE A 174 22.70 -10.45 0.73
C ILE A 174 22.16 -11.53 1.69
N LYS A 175 20.87 -11.84 1.59
CA LYS A 175 20.20 -12.83 2.46
C LYS A 175 20.66 -14.28 2.26
N GLN A 176 21.40 -14.59 1.20
CA GLN A 176 22.03 -15.90 1.01
C GLN A 176 23.17 -16.15 2.01
N TRP A 177 23.71 -15.10 2.63
CA TRP A 177 24.74 -15.23 3.65
C TRP A 177 24.09 -15.53 5.00
N ALA A 178 24.56 -16.59 5.67
CA ALA A 178 23.95 -17.09 6.91
C ALA A 178 23.77 -16.00 7.99
N PHE A 179 24.73 -15.08 8.11
CA PHE A 179 24.66 -13.95 9.05
C PHE A 179 23.45 -13.03 8.81
N PHE A 180 23.10 -12.77 7.55
CA PHE A 180 22.01 -11.88 7.15
C PHE A 180 20.67 -12.61 6.99
N ASN A 181 20.65 -13.93 7.22
CA ASN A 181 19.46 -14.72 7.08
C ASN A 181 18.69 -14.77 8.41
N LYS A 182 17.42 -14.33 8.37
CA LYS A 182 16.48 -14.31 9.51
C LYS A 182 16.81 -13.29 10.60
N THR A 183 17.63 -13.66 11.58
CA THR A 183 17.72 -12.96 12.88
C THR A 183 19.16 -12.64 13.22
N ILE A 184 19.44 -11.38 13.53
CA ILE A 184 20.78 -10.88 13.89
C ILE A 184 20.85 -10.74 15.42
N GLN A 185 21.98 -11.11 16.03
CA GLN A 185 22.21 -10.93 17.47
C GLN A 185 22.37 -9.45 17.83
N ASN A 186 21.80 -9.02 18.96
CA ASN A 186 21.88 -7.60 19.37
C ASN A 186 23.30 -7.10 19.56
N SER A 187 24.22 -7.98 19.99
CA SER A 187 25.65 -7.67 20.17
C SER A 187 26.37 -7.28 18.87
N THR A 188 25.86 -7.72 17.71
CA THR A 188 26.49 -7.46 16.42
C THR A 188 25.90 -6.26 15.67
N ILE A 189 24.88 -5.61 16.24
CA ILE A 189 24.22 -4.43 15.63
C ILE A 189 25.22 -3.30 15.38
N ALA A 190 26.17 -3.07 16.30
CA ALA A 190 27.19 -2.03 16.15
C ALA A 190 28.06 -2.23 14.89
N TYR A 191 28.26 -3.48 14.48
CA TYR A 191 29.10 -3.86 13.33
C TYR A 191 28.28 -4.20 12.08
N LEU A 192 26.95 -4.10 12.14
CA LEU A 192 26.05 -4.50 11.06
C LEU A 192 26.34 -3.74 9.76
N SER A 193 26.65 -2.45 9.88
CA SER A 193 27.06 -1.61 8.74
C SER A 193 28.32 -2.16 8.07
N ASP A 194 29.35 -2.47 8.85
CA ASP A 194 30.63 -2.96 8.35
C ASP A 194 30.48 -4.32 7.67
N TYR A 195 29.76 -5.25 8.31
CA TYR A 195 29.47 -6.55 7.71
C TYR A 195 28.68 -6.42 6.40
N THR A 196 27.71 -5.50 6.36
CA THR A 196 26.93 -5.25 5.14
C THR A 196 27.83 -4.72 4.03
N ASN A 197 28.70 -3.76 4.34
CA ASN A 197 29.64 -3.19 3.37
C ASN A 197 30.64 -4.23 2.84
N ILE A 198 31.18 -5.08 3.71
CA ILE A 198 32.10 -6.17 3.35
C ILE A 198 31.39 -7.15 2.40
N ILE A 199 30.20 -7.63 2.74
CA ILE A 199 29.46 -8.56 1.91
C ILE A 199 29.07 -7.93 0.57
N CYS A 200 28.59 -6.68 0.56
CA CYS A 200 28.30 -5.95 -0.67
C CYS A 200 29.55 -5.82 -1.55
N GLY A 201 30.72 -5.53 -0.97
CA GLY A 201 31.99 -5.50 -1.69
C GLY A 201 32.37 -6.85 -2.31
N ILE A 202 32.19 -7.94 -1.57
CA ILE A 202 32.41 -9.31 -2.08
C ILE A 202 31.44 -9.63 -3.22
N ILE A 203 30.14 -9.32 -3.05
CA ILE A 203 29.12 -9.53 -4.08
C ILE A 203 29.50 -8.76 -5.35
N ASN A 204 29.84 -7.48 -5.23
CA ASN A 204 30.19 -6.63 -6.37
C ASN A 204 31.44 -7.11 -7.11
N LYS A 205 32.42 -7.70 -6.40
CA LYS A 205 33.66 -8.18 -7.00
C LYS A 205 33.53 -9.54 -7.66
N TYR A 206 32.78 -10.47 -7.05
CA TYR A 206 32.82 -11.89 -7.42
C TYR A 206 31.50 -12.44 -7.98
N ARG A 207 30.38 -11.74 -7.82
CA ARG A 207 29.09 -12.19 -8.35
C ARG A 207 28.69 -11.36 -9.55
N THR A 208 27.87 -11.96 -10.41
CA THR A 208 27.19 -11.25 -11.48
C THR A 208 26.28 -10.15 -10.92
N ALA A 209 26.00 -9.13 -11.72
CA ALA A 209 25.04 -8.10 -11.36
C ALA A 209 23.67 -8.72 -11.00
N ALA A 210 22.95 -8.12 -10.05
CA ALA A 210 21.61 -8.61 -9.66
C ALA A 210 20.59 -8.50 -10.80
N VAL A 211 20.79 -7.49 -11.64
CA VAL A 211 19.97 -7.20 -12.80
C VAL A 211 20.91 -6.79 -13.91
N LEU A 212 20.70 -7.32 -15.11
CA LEU A 212 21.39 -6.88 -16.31
C LEU A 212 20.45 -5.93 -17.05
N ASP A 213 20.99 -4.79 -17.49
CA ASP A 213 20.26 -3.88 -18.36
C ASP A 213 19.98 -4.56 -19.70
N ARG A 214 18.75 -4.46 -20.16
CA ARG A 214 18.33 -4.91 -21.49
C ARG A 214 18.34 -3.72 -22.44
N ASP A 215 18.53 -3.97 -23.74
CA ASP A 215 18.62 -2.92 -24.77
C ASP A 215 17.43 -1.94 -24.76
N LYS A 216 16.24 -2.39 -24.34
CA LYS A 216 15.01 -1.58 -24.28
C LYS A 216 14.77 -0.87 -22.95
N ASP A 217 15.55 -1.14 -21.91
CA ASP A 217 15.27 -0.63 -20.55
C ASP A 217 15.41 0.90 -20.48
N SER A 218 16.37 1.48 -21.20
CA SER A 218 16.51 2.94 -21.32
C SER A 218 15.28 3.57 -21.97
N GLU A 219 14.79 2.99 -23.07
CA GLU A 219 13.61 3.49 -23.77
C GLU A 219 12.35 3.43 -22.86
N TYR A 220 12.20 2.36 -22.08
CA TYR A 220 11.12 2.27 -21.09
C TYR A 220 11.25 3.32 -20.00
N ALA A 221 12.47 3.56 -19.49
CA ALA A 221 12.71 4.59 -18.49
C ALA A 221 12.33 5.98 -19.01
N ASP A 222 12.74 6.32 -20.23
CA ASP A 222 12.41 7.61 -20.87
C ASP A 222 10.90 7.76 -21.09
N LYS A 223 10.21 6.71 -21.54
CA LYS A 223 8.74 6.70 -21.66
C LYS A 223 8.06 6.90 -20.31
N MET A 224 8.55 6.25 -19.24
CA MET A 224 8.01 6.42 -17.89
C MET A 224 8.23 7.85 -17.37
N LEU A 225 9.43 8.41 -17.58
CA LEU A 225 9.77 9.77 -17.15
C LEU A 225 8.93 10.82 -17.88
N THR A 226 8.68 10.62 -19.18
CA THR A 226 7.82 11.51 -19.97
C THR A 226 6.39 11.54 -19.41
N ARG A 227 5.87 10.38 -19.01
CA ARG A 227 4.50 10.23 -18.48
C ARG A 227 4.35 10.60 -17.00
N LEU A 228 5.45 10.77 -16.27
CA LEU A 228 5.45 11.00 -14.82
C LEU A 228 4.62 12.23 -14.42
N LYS A 229 4.65 13.27 -15.25
CA LYS A 229 3.96 14.55 -15.04
C LYS A 229 2.56 14.62 -15.68
N ASP A 230 2.14 13.57 -16.39
CA ASP A 230 0.85 13.58 -17.06
C ASP A 230 -0.29 13.49 -16.05
N THR A 231 -1.35 14.28 -16.28
CA THR A 231 -2.62 14.14 -15.57
C THR A 231 -3.50 13.08 -16.21
N ASN A 232 -4.44 12.54 -15.43
CA ASN A 232 -5.37 11.54 -15.94
C ASN A 232 -6.54 12.20 -16.70
N LYS A 233 -6.37 12.33 -18.02
CA LYS A 233 -7.38 12.95 -18.90
C LYS A 233 -8.71 12.17 -18.97
N VAL A 234 -8.72 10.87 -18.68
CA VAL A 234 -9.96 10.07 -18.63
C VAL A 234 -10.79 10.50 -17.41
N LYS A 235 -10.15 10.70 -16.25
CA LYS A 235 -10.82 11.24 -15.05
C LYS A 235 -11.44 12.62 -15.30
N GLU A 236 -10.71 13.50 -16.01
CA GLU A 236 -11.20 14.82 -16.42
C GLU A 236 -12.41 14.68 -17.37
N ARG A 237 -12.32 13.79 -18.37
CA ARG A 237 -13.40 13.50 -19.31
C ARG A 237 -14.66 12.99 -18.62
N LEU A 238 -14.54 12.03 -17.70
CA LEU A 238 -15.68 11.48 -16.95
C LEU A 238 -16.44 12.56 -16.17
N SER A 239 -15.71 13.53 -15.63
CA SER A 239 -16.29 14.67 -14.90
C SER A 239 -16.98 15.65 -15.86
N ARG A 240 -16.34 15.97 -16.99
CA ARG A 240 -16.85 16.89 -18.02
C ARG A 240 -18.12 16.37 -18.71
N GLU A 241 -18.17 15.07 -19.02
CA GLU A 241 -19.28 14.42 -19.74
C GLU A 241 -20.33 13.79 -18.78
N ASN A 242 -20.16 13.98 -17.47
CA ASN A 242 -21.02 13.41 -16.43
C ASN A 242 -21.20 11.88 -16.58
N LEU A 243 -20.13 11.16 -16.91
CA LEU A 243 -20.12 9.71 -17.14
C LEU A 243 -19.88 8.91 -15.86
N THR A 244 -19.80 9.58 -14.71
CA THR A 244 -19.70 8.92 -13.40
C THR A 244 -21.02 8.30 -12.94
N HIS A 245 -22.15 8.73 -13.50
CA HIS A 245 -23.48 8.28 -13.07
C HIS A 245 -23.82 6.88 -13.61
N HIS A 246 -24.26 5.97 -12.72
CA HIS A 246 -24.51 4.57 -13.05
C HIS A 246 -25.58 4.36 -14.13
N SER A 247 -26.60 5.22 -14.20
CA SER A 247 -27.73 5.07 -15.13
C SER A 247 -27.34 5.18 -16.61
N LYS A 248 -26.15 5.71 -16.92
CA LYS A 248 -25.66 5.85 -18.29
C LYS A 248 -25.00 4.59 -18.85
N TRP A 249 -24.76 3.59 -17.99
CA TRP A 249 -23.98 2.41 -18.31
C TRP A 249 -24.88 1.18 -18.41
N LYS A 250 -24.76 0.43 -19.50
CA LYS A 250 -25.48 -0.82 -19.74
C LYS A 250 -24.51 -1.99 -19.71
N ASP A 251 -24.89 -3.06 -19.01
CA ASP A 251 -24.10 -4.28 -18.94
C ASP A 251 -24.14 -5.00 -20.30
N GLN A 252 -22.99 -5.50 -20.77
CA GLN A 252 -22.82 -6.29 -21.99
C GLN A 252 -21.79 -7.39 -21.71
N ASP A 253 -21.92 -8.53 -22.39
CA ASP A 253 -20.92 -9.59 -22.35
C ASP A 253 -19.71 -9.20 -23.22
N ALA A 254 -18.50 -9.32 -22.66
CA ALA A 254 -17.24 -9.07 -23.34
C ALA A 254 -17.07 -9.90 -24.62
N GLN A 255 -17.61 -11.12 -24.68
CA GLN A 255 -17.50 -11.98 -25.88
C GLN A 255 -18.20 -11.36 -27.10
N ASN A 256 -19.28 -10.62 -26.87
CA ASN A 256 -20.09 -9.99 -27.91
C ASN A 256 -19.67 -8.53 -28.18
N TYR A 257 -18.51 -8.11 -27.70
CA TYR A 257 -18.05 -6.74 -27.79
C TYR A 257 -16.76 -6.64 -28.62
N SER A 258 -16.83 -5.83 -29.68
CA SER A 258 -15.69 -5.56 -30.54
C SER A 258 -14.72 -4.63 -29.82
N PHE A 259 -13.54 -5.16 -29.47
CA PHE A 259 -12.47 -4.42 -28.81
C PHE A 259 -11.14 -4.63 -29.56
N PRO A 260 -10.23 -3.64 -29.57
CA PRO A 260 -8.94 -3.80 -30.22
C PRO A 260 -8.14 -4.97 -29.65
N GLN A 261 -7.57 -5.77 -30.54
CA GLN A 261 -6.64 -6.83 -30.16
C GLN A 261 -5.24 -6.24 -29.96
N LEU A 262 -4.54 -6.70 -28.93
CA LEU A 262 -3.16 -6.33 -28.63
C LEU A 262 -2.32 -7.58 -28.49
N THR A 263 -1.06 -7.51 -28.87
CA THR A 263 -0.04 -8.50 -28.54
C THR A 263 0.33 -8.43 -27.05
N GLU A 264 0.91 -9.51 -26.52
CA GLU A 264 1.41 -9.50 -25.13
C GLU A 264 2.48 -8.42 -24.93
N GLN A 265 3.27 -8.13 -25.97
CA GLN A 265 4.30 -7.10 -25.92
C GLN A 265 3.69 -5.70 -25.79
N GLU A 266 2.62 -5.39 -26.53
CA GLU A 266 1.92 -4.11 -26.39
C GLU A 266 1.30 -3.94 -24.99
N LEU A 267 0.78 -5.02 -24.39
CA LEU A 267 0.31 -4.98 -23.00
C LEU A 267 1.45 -4.81 -21.98
N ARG A 268 2.61 -5.42 -22.23
CA ARG A 268 3.82 -5.20 -21.42
C ARG A 268 4.29 -3.74 -21.50
N ASP A 269 4.15 -3.10 -22.66
CA ASP A 269 4.47 -1.70 -22.86
C ASP A 269 3.50 -0.78 -22.10
N ILE A 270 2.20 -1.09 -22.10
CA ILE A 270 1.19 -0.35 -21.34
C ILE A 270 1.42 -0.48 -19.82
N THR A 271 1.71 -1.69 -19.33
CA THR A 271 1.88 -1.99 -17.90
C THR A 271 3.26 -1.59 -17.36
N PHE A 272 4.23 -1.38 -18.25
CA PHE A 272 5.66 -1.26 -17.94
C PHE A 272 6.20 -2.43 -17.10
N GLY A 273 5.65 -3.64 -17.29
CA GLY A 273 6.15 -4.83 -16.59
C GLY A 273 5.28 -6.08 -16.71
N ILE A 274 5.96 -7.21 -16.78
CA ILE A 274 5.35 -8.55 -16.95
C ILE A 274 4.49 -9.00 -15.76
N PHE A 275 4.73 -8.48 -14.55
CA PHE A 275 4.05 -8.93 -13.35
C PHE A 275 2.52 -8.73 -13.42
N GLN A 276 2.08 -7.55 -13.84
CA GLN A 276 0.64 -7.26 -13.94
C GLN A 276 -0.02 -8.12 -15.03
N VAL A 277 0.69 -8.38 -16.13
CA VAL A 277 0.20 -9.25 -17.21
C VAL A 277 0.05 -10.69 -16.73
N LYS A 278 1.05 -11.24 -16.02
CA LYS A 278 0.99 -12.62 -15.48
C LYS A 278 -0.12 -12.79 -14.45
N GLN A 279 -0.39 -11.78 -13.64
CA GLN A 279 -1.43 -11.84 -12.62
C GLN A 279 -2.85 -11.65 -13.19
N ALA A 280 -2.96 -11.06 -14.38
CA ALA A 280 -4.23 -10.66 -14.98
C ALA A 280 -5.19 -11.85 -15.17
N SER A 281 -4.70 -13.01 -15.64
CA SER A 281 -5.53 -14.18 -15.92
C SER A 281 -6.25 -14.70 -14.67
N SER A 282 -5.49 -14.97 -13.61
CA SER A 282 -6.03 -15.38 -12.30
C SER A 282 -6.96 -14.32 -11.73
N TYR A 283 -6.66 -13.03 -11.93
CA TYR A 283 -7.53 -11.98 -11.43
C TYR A 283 -8.87 -11.91 -12.17
N VAL A 284 -8.87 -12.10 -13.49
CA VAL A 284 -10.09 -12.15 -14.30
C VAL A 284 -10.98 -13.32 -13.89
N GLN A 285 -10.41 -14.50 -13.64
CA GLN A 285 -11.17 -15.70 -13.23
C GLN A 285 -12.00 -15.47 -11.96
N GLU A 286 -11.48 -14.71 -11.00
CA GLU A 286 -12.23 -14.37 -9.77
C GLU A 286 -13.43 -13.44 -10.02
N HIS A 287 -13.47 -12.79 -11.18
CA HIS A 287 -14.49 -11.81 -11.55
C HIS A 287 -15.42 -12.27 -12.68
N LEU A 288 -15.23 -13.50 -13.16
CA LEU A 288 -16.19 -14.17 -14.02
C LEU A 288 -17.49 -14.47 -13.25
N LYS A 289 -18.64 -14.29 -13.91
CA LYS A 289 -19.96 -14.55 -13.33
C LYS A 289 -20.70 -15.58 -14.18
N PRO A 290 -21.61 -16.37 -13.60
CA PRO A 290 -22.49 -17.22 -14.39
C PRO A 290 -23.27 -16.37 -15.40
N SER A 291 -23.33 -16.82 -16.65
CA SER A 291 -24.06 -16.08 -17.68
C SER A 291 -25.55 -16.06 -17.37
N ALA A 292 -26.16 -14.91 -17.61
CA ALA A 292 -27.61 -14.74 -17.46
C ALA A 292 -28.40 -15.61 -18.46
N ALA A 293 -27.84 -15.84 -19.65
CA ALA A 293 -28.46 -16.65 -20.70
C ALA A 293 -28.18 -18.16 -20.50
N PHE A 294 -26.97 -18.50 -20.07
CA PHE A 294 -26.51 -19.87 -19.91
C PHE A 294 -25.80 -20.04 -18.55
N PRO A 295 -26.50 -20.48 -17.48
CA PRO A 295 -25.92 -20.56 -16.14
C PRO A 295 -24.71 -21.49 -15.97
N GLN A 296 -24.43 -22.33 -16.96
CA GLN A 296 -23.25 -23.22 -17.02
C GLN A 296 -22.02 -22.53 -17.61
N ASP A 297 -22.22 -21.41 -18.30
CA ASP A 297 -21.15 -20.61 -18.89
C ASP A 297 -20.81 -19.43 -17.99
N PHE A 298 -19.58 -18.97 -18.11
CA PHE A 298 -19.09 -17.82 -17.36
C PHE A 298 -18.88 -16.62 -18.30
N GLU A 299 -19.49 -15.50 -17.96
CA GLU A 299 -19.37 -14.24 -18.69
C GLU A 299 -18.50 -13.23 -17.94
N PHE A 300 -17.81 -12.40 -18.70
CA PHE A 300 -17.09 -11.24 -18.19
C PHE A 300 -17.89 -9.99 -18.53
N THR A 301 -18.56 -9.41 -17.53
CA THR A 301 -19.44 -8.27 -17.75
C THR A 301 -18.66 -6.98 -17.95
N ILE A 302 -18.83 -6.35 -19.11
CA ILE A 302 -18.40 -4.98 -19.39
C ILE A 302 -19.60 -4.02 -19.35
N GLN A 303 -19.31 -2.73 -19.33
CA GLN A 303 -20.30 -1.67 -19.38
C GLN A 303 -19.99 -0.67 -20.50
N THR A 304 -20.98 -0.38 -21.33
CA THR A 304 -20.94 0.63 -22.41
C THR A 304 -21.98 1.72 -22.15
N ALA A 305 -21.79 2.90 -22.73
CA ALA A 305 -22.70 4.03 -22.59
C ALA A 305 -23.26 4.48 -23.93
N ASP A 306 -24.52 4.91 -23.95
CA ASP A 306 -25.17 5.36 -25.18
C ASP A 306 -24.44 6.59 -25.76
N ASN A 307 -24.12 6.53 -27.06
CA ASN A 307 -23.35 7.55 -27.80
C ASN A 307 -21.90 7.73 -27.33
N VAL A 308 -21.30 6.70 -26.72
CA VAL A 308 -19.88 6.68 -26.34
C VAL A 308 -19.25 5.37 -26.81
N ASP A 309 -18.69 5.40 -28.02
CA ASP A 309 -18.17 4.20 -28.69
C ASP A 309 -16.65 3.99 -28.50
N ASP A 310 -15.99 4.89 -27.78
CA ASP A 310 -14.54 4.95 -27.57
C ASP A 310 -14.13 4.76 -26.10
N LEU A 311 -15.08 4.35 -25.24
CA LEU A 311 -14.86 4.19 -23.80
C LEU A 311 -15.61 2.96 -23.26
N VAL A 312 -14.86 2.03 -22.68
CA VAL A 312 -15.42 0.87 -21.98
C VAL A 312 -15.20 0.99 -20.48
N LYS A 313 -16.15 0.48 -19.70
CA LYS A 313 -16.07 0.43 -18.23
C LYS A 313 -16.20 -1.00 -17.72
N VAL A 314 -15.43 -1.36 -16.69
CA VAL A 314 -15.59 -2.66 -15.99
C VAL A 314 -15.67 -2.44 -14.48
N ARG A 315 -16.41 -3.31 -13.79
CA ARG A 315 -16.60 -3.27 -12.33
C ARG A 315 -15.86 -4.42 -11.66
N TYR A 316 -14.92 -4.09 -10.79
CA TYR A 316 -14.18 -5.04 -9.97
C TYR A 316 -14.60 -4.96 -8.52
N GLN A 317 -14.78 -6.11 -7.86
CA GLN A 317 -14.93 -6.16 -6.42
C GLN A 317 -13.55 -6.19 -5.76
N SER A 318 -13.36 -5.42 -4.67
CA SER A 318 -12.10 -5.43 -3.94
C SER A 318 -11.86 -6.77 -3.27
N ARG A 319 -10.67 -7.35 -3.45
CA ARG A 319 -10.19 -8.55 -2.73
C ARG A 319 -10.11 -8.35 -1.21
N HIS A 320 -10.04 -7.10 -0.76
CA HIS A 320 -9.87 -6.76 0.65
C HIS A 320 -11.16 -6.25 1.29
N SER A 321 -12.26 -6.13 0.53
CA SER A 321 -13.53 -5.65 1.05
C SER A 321 -14.69 -6.04 0.16
N ASN A 322 -15.64 -6.80 0.71
CA ASN A 322 -16.85 -7.21 -0.01
C ASN A 322 -17.75 -6.03 -0.40
N SER A 323 -17.66 -4.89 0.29
CA SER A 323 -18.47 -3.70 0.00
C SER A 323 -17.83 -2.73 -0.99
N GLN A 324 -16.52 -2.85 -1.24
CA GLN A 324 -15.79 -1.90 -2.07
C GLN A 324 -15.79 -2.38 -3.53
N ILE A 325 -16.24 -1.50 -4.42
CA ILE A 325 -16.22 -1.73 -5.87
C ILE A 325 -15.28 -0.70 -6.49
N TYR A 326 -14.45 -1.15 -7.42
CA TYR A 326 -13.62 -0.30 -8.27
C TYR A 326 -14.18 -0.30 -9.68
N ASN A 327 -14.27 0.90 -10.27
CA ASN A 327 -14.65 1.07 -11.67
C ASN A 327 -13.40 1.36 -12.48
N THR A 328 -13.16 0.57 -13.52
CA THR A 328 -12.15 0.80 -14.53
C THR A 328 -12.77 1.43 -15.75
N TYR A 329 -12.00 2.28 -16.44
CA TYR A 329 -12.39 2.97 -17.66
C TYR A 329 -11.21 2.92 -18.62
N ILE A 330 -11.44 2.50 -19.86
CA ILE A 330 -10.41 2.40 -20.90
C ILE A 330 -10.90 3.14 -22.13
N GLU A 331 -10.14 4.16 -22.51
CA GLU A 331 -10.35 4.96 -23.71
C GLU A 331 -9.55 4.34 -24.87
N TYR A 332 -10.22 4.00 -25.95
CA TYR A 332 -9.65 3.26 -27.07
C TYR A 332 -10.15 3.78 -28.42
N ASN A 333 -9.37 3.56 -29.47
CA ASN A 333 -9.72 3.90 -30.85
C ASN A 333 -9.56 2.68 -31.75
N ASN A 334 -10.67 2.27 -32.38
CA ASN A 334 -10.65 1.15 -33.32
C ASN A 334 -9.93 1.54 -34.62
N GLY A 335 -9.09 0.65 -35.13
CA GLY A 335 -8.47 0.79 -36.46
C GLY A 335 -7.19 1.63 -36.54
N ILE A 336 -6.54 1.94 -35.42
CA ILE A 336 -5.29 2.72 -35.37
C ILE A 336 -4.18 1.92 -34.68
N LEU A 337 -2.91 2.16 -35.05
CA LEU A 337 -1.74 1.69 -34.33
C LEU A 337 -1.73 2.23 -32.88
N ASN A 338 -1.52 1.35 -31.90
CA ASN A 338 -1.67 1.63 -30.46
C ASN A 338 -3.11 2.08 -30.10
N PRO A 339 -4.09 1.18 -30.22
CA PRO A 339 -5.50 1.53 -30.10
C PRO A 339 -5.91 1.94 -28.67
N ILE A 340 -5.15 1.56 -27.64
CA ILE A 340 -5.42 1.95 -26.26
C ILE A 340 -4.77 3.29 -25.96
N SER A 341 -5.62 4.31 -25.78
CA SER A 341 -5.19 5.69 -25.61
C SER A 341 -4.83 5.98 -24.16
N ARG A 342 -5.77 5.72 -23.25
CA ARG A 342 -5.70 6.12 -21.84
C ARG A 342 -6.60 5.24 -20.98
N TRP A 343 -6.40 5.30 -19.67
CA TRP A 343 -7.19 4.54 -18.70
C TRP A 343 -7.33 5.28 -17.37
N PHE A 344 -8.35 4.91 -16.62
CA PHE A 344 -8.58 5.37 -15.25
C PHE A 344 -9.23 4.27 -14.42
N CYS A 345 -8.81 4.13 -13.17
CA CYS A 345 -9.49 3.27 -12.20
C CYS A 345 -9.79 4.06 -10.92
N THR A 346 -10.88 3.71 -10.23
CA THR A 346 -11.24 4.31 -8.94
C THR A 346 -10.53 3.65 -7.75
N CYS A 347 -9.57 2.73 -8.00
CA CYS A 347 -8.73 2.16 -6.96
C CYS A 347 -7.64 3.14 -6.50
N THR A 348 -6.95 2.85 -5.40
CA THR A 348 -6.04 3.80 -4.76
C THR A 348 -4.94 4.34 -5.67
N ALA A 349 -4.44 3.53 -6.60
CA ALA A 349 -3.42 3.91 -7.57
C ALA A 349 -3.97 4.01 -9.01
N GLY A 350 -5.29 4.17 -9.16
CA GLY A 350 -5.96 4.09 -10.45
C GLY A 350 -5.88 5.37 -11.29
N GLU A 351 -5.40 6.48 -10.73
CA GLU A 351 -5.13 7.72 -11.47
C GLU A 351 -3.79 7.70 -12.23
N ARG A 352 -2.93 6.68 -12.00
CA ARG A 352 -1.61 6.61 -12.64
C ARG A 352 -1.70 6.61 -14.17
N THR A 353 -0.77 7.33 -14.80
CA THR A 353 -0.52 7.35 -16.25
C THR A 353 0.72 6.54 -16.63
N VAL A 354 1.60 6.30 -15.65
CA VAL A 354 2.75 5.41 -15.76
C VAL A 354 2.34 4.00 -15.33
N GLY A 355 2.26 3.08 -16.29
CA GLY A 355 1.73 1.74 -16.04
C GLY A 355 0.24 1.75 -15.70
N CYS A 356 -0.27 0.65 -15.17
CA CYS A 356 -1.67 0.56 -14.78
C CYS A 356 -1.86 -0.33 -13.54
N CYS A 357 -3.05 -0.25 -12.91
CA CYS A 357 -3.41 -1.12 -11.80
C CYS A 357 -3.79 -2.52 -12.28
N SER A 358 -3.88 -3.45 -11.34
CA SER A 358 -4.27 -4.83 -11.62
C SER A 358 -5.66 -4.90 -12.25
N ASP A 359 -6.58 -4.01 -11.88
CA ASP A 359 -7.92 -3.92 -12.49
C ASP A 359 -7.83 -3.58 -13.99
N ILE A 360 -7.05 -2.56 -14.35
CA ILE A 360 -6.84 -2.17 -15.75
C ILE A 360 -6.09 -3.25 -16.52
N ALA A 361 -5.05 -3.83 -15.94
CA ALA A 361 -4.28 -4.89 -16.56
C ALA A 361 -5.16 -6.12 -16.85
N ALA A 362 -6.02 -6.51 -15.91
CA ALA A 362 -6.99 -7.58 -16.09
C ALA A 362 -8.01 -7.28 -17.18
N THR A 363 -8.55 -6.05 -17.22
CA THR A 363 -9.50 -5.67 -18.27
C THR A 363 -8.83 -5.73 -19.65
N LEU A 364 -7.64 -5.14 -19.79
CA LEU A 364 -6.91 -5.14 -21.04
C LEU A 364 -6.50 -6.55 -21.48
N TRP A 365 -6.02 -7.38 -20.56
CA TRP A 365 -5.66 -8.77 -20.86
C TRP A 365 -6.88 -9.55 -21.37
N HIS A 366 -8.02 -9.43 -20.71
CA HIS A 366 -9.22 -10.15 -21.12
C HIS A 366 -9.75 -9.66 -22.48
N LEU A 367 -9.89 -8.35 -22.65
CA LEU A 367 -10.51 -7.77 -23.85
C LEU A 367 -9.58 -7.77 -25.07
N CYS A 368 -8.25 -7.68 -24.89
CA CYS A 368 -7.31 -7.53 -26.01
C CYS A 368 -6.59 -8.81 -26.41
N LEU A 369 -6.40 -9.76 -25.48
CA LEU A 369 -5.68 -11.02 -25.75
C LEU A 369 -6.60 -12.24 -25.74
N ASN A 370 -7.58 -12.27 -24.84
CA ASN A 370 -8.23 -13.52 -24.43
C ASN A 370 -9.68 -13.69 -24.88
N GLN A 371 -10.16 -12.92 -25.87
CA GLN A 371 -11.54 -13.04 -26.36
C GLN A 371 -11.88 -14.44 -26.89
N THR A 372 -10.87 -15.27 -27.24
CA THR A 372 -11.06 -16.61 -27.82
C THR A 372 -10.76 -17.79 -26.88
N ALA A 373 -10.13 -17.59 -25.71
CA ALA A 373 -9.59 -18.69 -24.89
C ALA A 373 -10.36 -18.99 -23.58
N ILE A 374 -11.58 -18.48 -23.42
CA ILE A 374 -12.40 -18.74 -22.22
C ILE A 374 -12.91 -20.20 -22.19
N HIS A 375 -12.85 -20.93 -23.32
CA HIS A 375 -13.39 -22.29 -23.40
C HIS A 375 -12.58 -23.39 -22.70
N ASP A 376 -11.35 -23.15 -22.23
CA ASP A 376 -10.49 -24.22 -21.70
C ASP A 376 -10.06 -24.09 -20.24
N VAL A 377 -10.61 -23.13 -19.49
CA VAL A 377 -10.19 -22.92 -18.09
C VAL A 377 -11.28 -23.27 -17.08
N ASN A 378 -11.85 -24.47 -17.24
CA ASN A 378 -12.44 -25.21 -16.11
C ASN A 378 -11.31 -25.75 -15.21
N GLN A 379 -10.50 -24.86 -14.64
CA GLN A 379 -9.60 -25.22 -13.55
C GLN A 379 -10.42 -25.23 -12.26
N SER A 380 -11.20 -26.30 -12.10
CA SER A 380 -11.78 -26.67 -10.82
C SER A 380 -10.67 -26.66 -9.75
N PRO A 381 -10.93 -26.16 -8.52
CA PRO A 381 -9.97 -26.27 -7.41
C PRO A 381 -9.47 -27.70 -7.17
N ASN A 382 -10.24 -28.71 -7.60
CA ASN A 382 -9.86 -30.12 -7.52
C ASN A 382 -8.72 -30.52 -8.49
N ASN A 383 -8.48 -29.74 -9.55
CA ASN A 383 -7.36 -29.96 -10.47
C ASN A 383 -6.06 -29.26 -10.02
N TYR A 384 -6.09 -28.50 -8.93
CA TYR A 384 -4.91 -27.79 -8.40
C TYR A 384 -3.80 -28.76 -7.99
N LEU A 385 -4.15 -29.93 -7.44
CA LEU A 385 -3.19 -30.97 -7.06
C LEU A 385 -2.46 -31.58 -8.27
N ASN A 386 -3.05 -31.55 -9.46
CA ASN A 386 -2.42 -32.04 -10.69
C ASN A 386 -1.47 -31.01 -11.32
N LEU A 387 -1.45 -29.78 -10.80
CA LEU A 387 -0.58 -28.68 -11.25
C LEU A 387 0.56 -28.40 -10.25
N VAL A 388 0.56 -29.07 -9.09
CA VAL A 388 1.68 -29.04 -8.15
C VAL A 388 2.67 -30.12 -8.58
N GLU A 389 3.61 -29.76 -9.43
CA GLU A 389 4.80 -30.58 -9.62
C GLU A 389 5.67 -30.51 -8.37
N ASP A 390 6.17 -31.68 -7.93
CA ASP A 390 7.09 -31.80 -6.82
C ASP A 390 8.34 -30.96 -7.11
N ALA A 391 8.64 -30.00 -6.23
CA ALA A 391 9.78 -29.09 -6.36
C ALA A 391 11.14 -29.79 -6.41
N LEU A 392 11.19 -31.10 -6.14
CA LEU A 392 12.37 -31.95 -6.30
C LEU A 392 12.68 -32.36 -7.76
N GLN A 393 11.79 -32.09 -8.73
CA GLN A 393 11.98 -32.52 -10.13
C GLN A 393 12.65 -31.48 -11.06
N PHE A 394 12.98 -30.28 -10.57
CA PHE A 394 13.75 -29.33 -11.38
C PHE A 394 15.23 -29.74 -11.44
N SER A 395 15.63 -30.41 -12.53
CA SER A 395 17.03 -30.37 -12.96
C SER A 395 17.31 -29.03 -13.65
N ASP A 396 18.32 -28.30 -13.19
CA ASP A 396 18.72 -26.93 -13.57
C ASP A 396 19.14 -26.72 -15.05
N TYR A 397 18.61 -27.48 -16.01
CA TYR A 397 19.16 -27.57 -17.37
C TYR A 397 18.25 -27.11 -18.51
N GLU A 398 17.19 -26.31 -18.29
CA GLU A 398 16.44 -25.73 -19.41
C GLU A 398 16.06 -24.27 -19.16
N ASN A 399 17.00 -23.36 -19.42
CA ASN A 399 16.73 -21.96 -19.76
C ASN A 399 17.82 -21.44 -20.71
N SER A 400 17.98 -22.13 -21.83
CA SER A 400 18.67 -21.60 -23.02
C SER A 400 17.92 -21.99 -24.29
N SER A 401 16.86 -21.26 -24.62
CA SER A 401 16.48 -20.97 -26.02
C SER A 401 15.37 -19.93 -26.07
N ASP A 402 15.69 -18.84 -26.78
CA ASP A 402 14.85 -17.86 -27.49
C ASP A 402 13.89 -16.93 -26.73
#